data_AF-A0A2E1JG54-F1
#
_entry.id   AF-A0A2E1JG54-F1
#
_cell.length_a   1.000
_cell.length_b   1.000
_cell.length_c   1.000
_cell.angle_alpha   90.00
_cell.angle_beta   90.00
_cell.angle_gamma   90.00
#
_symmetry.space_group_name_H-M   'P 1'
#
loop_
_entity.id
_entity.type
_entity.pdbx_description
1 polymer ?
#
loop_
_entity_poly.entity_id
_entity_poly.type
_entity_poly.pdbx_seq_one_letter_code
_entity_poly.pdbx_strand_id
1 'polypeptide(L)'
;DFFRYSKLHGYVHDEGAAMLGGISGHAGLFSNAYEVAIVLQAMIQKGSYDNKRLFSENSFNTFNYCYYCENDNRSGVGFDKPQVEGKHGSTFGGVSMNSFGHYGYTGSIAWADPDEEIIFIFLSNRTYPTRENTLLQTSNIRTRAQEIVYKSLIDSK
;
A
#
# COMPACT_ATOMS: atom_id res chain seq x y z
N ASP A 1 -26.53 3.54 7.25
CA ASP A 1 -26.98 2.43 6.37
C ASP A 1 -27.44 2.95 5.01
N PHE A 2 -26.62 2.78 3.98
CA PHE A 2 -26.93 3.31 2.64
C PHE A 2 -26.86 2.26 1.52
N PHE A 3 -26.21 1.11 1.74
CA PHE A 3 -25.94 0.16 0.66
C PHE A 3 -25.78 -1.28 1.21
N ARG A 4 -26.38 -2.28 0.54
CA ARG A 4 -26.40 -3.73 0.85
C ARG A 4 -26.98 -4.19 2.20
N TYR A 5 -27.14 -3.31 3.19
CA TYR A 5 -27.83 -3.54 4.47
C TYR A 5 -27.46 -4.86 5.19
N SER A 6 -26.22 -5.29 5.05
CA SER A 6 -25.73 -6.56 5.59
C SER A 6 -24.27 -6.46 5.99
N LYS A 7 -23.84 -7.34 6.90
CA LYS A 7 -22.42 -7.49 7.22
C LYS A 7 -21.69 -8.05 6.00
N LEU A 8 -20.74 -7.29 5.50
CA LEU A 8 -19.89 -7.73 4.39
C LEU A 8 -18.82 -8.68 4.90
N HIS A 9 -18.70 -9.83 4.24
CA HIS A 9 -17.65 -10.81 4.48
C HIS A 9 -17.31 -11.51 3.16
N GLY A 10 -16.02 -11.56 2.80
CA GLY A 10 -15.58 -12.15 1.53
C GLY A 10 -16.07 -11.41 0.28
N TYR A 11 -16.51 -10.16 0.41
CA TYR A 11 -17.00 -9.34 -0.70
C TYR A 11 -16.50 -7.91 -0.56
N VAL A 12 -16.25 -7.24 -1.68
CA VAL A 12 -15.60 -5.92 -1.74
C VAL A 12 -16.35 -4.89 -0.89
N HIS A 13 -15.62 -4.08 -0.10
CA HIS A 13 -16.25 -3.02 0.67
C HIS A 13 -16.73 -1.87 -0.24
N ASP A 14 -15.94 -1.50 -1.25
CA ASP A 14 -16.26 -0.43 -2.20
C ASP A 14 -17.60 -0.64 -2.90
N GLU A 15 -18.47 0.36 -2.84
CA GLU A 15 -19.80 0.32 -3.42
C GLU A 15 -19.78 0.31 -4.96
N GLY A 16 -18.82 0.99 -5.57
CA GLY A 16 -18.63 1.02 -7.03
C GLY A 16 -18.27 -0.35 -7.59
N ALA A 17 -17.21 -0.96 -7.06
CA ALA A 17 -16.79 -2.31 -7.43
C ALA A 17 -17.89 -3.34 -7.14
N ALA A 18 -18.65 -3.19 -6.06
CA ALA A 18 -19.78 -4.06 -5.77
C ALA A 18 -20.86 -4.02 -6.86
N MET A 19 -21.16 -2.86 -7.43
CA MET A 19 -22.11 -2.71 -8.54
C MET A 19 -21.58 -3.29 -9.86
N LEU A 20 -20.25 -3.40 -10.02
CA LEU A 20 -19.59 -4.01 -11.18
C LEU A 20 -19.39 -5.54 -11.04
N GLY A 21 -20.08 -6.19 -10.12
CA GLY A 21 -19.97 -7.64 -9.89
C GLY A 21 -18.89 -8.04 -8.89
N GLY A 22 -18.35 -7.08 -8.13
CA GLY A 22 -17.48 -7.33 -6.97
C GLY A 22 -15.99 -7.07 -7.21
N ILE A 23 -15.56 -6.90 -8.46
CA ILE A 23 -14.16 -6.70 -8.84
C ILE A 23 -14.06 -5.56 -9.85
N SER A 24 -13.19 -4.59 -9.57
CA SER A 24 -12.87 -3.45 -10.43
C SER A 24 -11.39 -3.12 -10.32
N GLY A 25 -10.86 -2.33 -11.26
CA GLY A 25 -9.44 -1.94 -11.28
C GLY A 25 -8.96 -1.23 -10.01
N HIS A 26 -9.86 -0.58 -9.25
CA HIS A 26 -9.55 0.14 -8.02
C HIS A 26 -9.87 -0.63 -6.73
N ALA A 27 -10.65 -1.71 -6.77
CA ALA A 27 -11.08 -2.45 -5.58
C ALA A 27 -11.64 -3.85 -5.90
N GLY A 28 -11.61 -4.75 -4.92
CA GLY A 28 -12.27 -6.07 -5.01
C GLY A 28 -11.32 -7.26 -5.16
N LEU A 29 -10.02 -7.03 -5.14
CA LEU A 29 -9.03 -8.08 -5.00
C LEU A 29 -8.85 -8.46 -3.53
N PHE A 30 -8.79 -9.77 -3.27
CA PHE A 30 -8.54 -10.36 -1.96
C PHE A 30 -7.37 -11.34 -2.08
N SER A 31 -6.45 -11.27 -1.12
CA SER A 31 -5.23 -12.07 -1.11
C SER A 31 -4.61 -12.02 0.29
N ASN A 32 -3.53 -12.76 0.52
CA ASN A 32 -2.78 -12.76 1.77
C ASN A 32 -1.47 -11.94 1.65
N ALA A 33 -0.78 -11.73 2.78
CA ALA A 33 0.42 -10.89 2.80
C ALA A 33 1.56 -11.46 1.94
N TYR A 34 1.70 -12.79 1.87
CA TYR A 34 2.74 -13.43 1.09
C TYR A 34 2.56 -13.22 -0.42
N GLU A 35 1.34 -13.40 -0.92
CA GLU A 35 1.01 -13.17 -2.33
C GLU A 35 1.14 -11.69 -2.73
N VAL A 36 0.76 -10.76 -1.84
CA VAL A 36 1.01 -9.33 -2.04
C VAL A 36 2.52 -9.03 -2.08
N ALA A 37 3.32 -9.70 -1.24
CA ALA A 37 4.77 -9.55 -1.26
C ALA A 37 5.38 -10.01 -2.59
N ILE A 38 4.86 -11.07 -3.20
CA ILE A 38 5.28 -11.52 -4.54
C ILE A 38 5.06 -10.41 -5.58
N VAL A 39 3.89 -9.75 -5.55
CA VAL A 39 3.59 -8.63 -6.47
C VAL A 39 4.57 -7.48 -6.25
N LEU A 40 4.80 -7.07 -5.00
CA LEU A 40 5.77 -6.01 -4.68
C LEU A 40 7.21 -6.40 -5.06
N GLN A 41 7.58 -7.66 -4.89
CA GLN A 41 8.89 -8.17 -5.30
C GLN A 41 9.07 -8.08 -6.82
N ALA A 42 8.03 -8.39 -7.60
CA ALA A 42 8.04 -8.21 -9.04
C ALA A 42 8.18 -6.72 -9.44
N MET A 43 7.58 -5.80 -8.66
CA MET A 43 7.74 -4.35 -8.85
C MET A 43 9.18 -3.90 -8.57
N ILE A 44 9.79 -4.35 -7.46
CA ILE A 44 11.20 -4.09 -7.13
C ILE A 44 12.11 -4.60 -8.26
N GLN A 45 11.82 -5.79 -8.78
CA GLN A 45 12.53 -6.39 -9.93
C GLN A 45 12.09 -5.82 -11.29
N LYS A 46 11.39 -4.67 -11.29
CA LYS A 46 10.98 -3.89 -12.45
C LYS A 46 10.26 -4.72 -13.53
N GLY A 47 9.36 -5.59 -13.07
CA GLY A 47 8.46 -6.38 -13.90
C GLY A 47 8.97 -7.76 -14.30
N SER A 48 10.09 -8.21 -13.73
CA SER A 48 10.49 -9.62 -13.78
C SER A 48 10.18 -10.29 -12.45
N TYR A 49 9.74 -11.54 -12.47
CA TYR A 49 9.65 -12.40 -11.28
C TYR A 49 9.67 -13.86 -11.72
N ASP A 50 10.43 -14.72 -11.02
CA ASP A 50 10.50 -16.16 -11.31
C ASP A 50 10.77 -16.48 -12.81
N ASN A 51 11.80 -15.84 -13.37
CA ASN A 51 12.17 -15.96 -14.80
C ASN A 51 11.06 -15.58 -15.81
N LYS A 52 10.00 -14.91 -15.36
CA LYS A 52 8.89 -14.43 -16.20
C LYS A 52 8.90 -12.90 -16.25
N ARG A 53 8.68 -12.35 -17.44
CA ARG A 53 8.48 -10.93 -17.67
C ARG A 53 6.98 -10.61 -17.63
N LEU A 54 6.54 -9.88 -16.60
CA LEU A 54 5.16 -9.44 -16.40
C LEU A 54 4.89 -8.09 -17.09
N PHE A 55 5.84 -7.15 -17.00
CA PHE A 55 5.78 -5.84 -17.65
C PHE A 55 7.19 -5.27 -17.87
N SER A 56 7.30 -4.28 -18.76
CA SER A 56 8.58 -3.65 -19.07
C SER A 56 9.08 -2.78 -17.91
N GLU A 57 10.39 -2.70 -17.75
CA GLU A 57 11.01 -1.76 -16.80
C GLU A 57 10.59 -0.32 -17.08
N ASN A 58 10.43 0.05 -18.37
CA ASN A 58 9.94 1.38 -18.75
C ASN A 58 8.52 1.64 -18.22
N SER A 59 7.63 0.64 -18.23
CA SER A 59 6.29 0.76 -17.66
C SER A 59 6.36 1.00 -16.15
N PHE A 60 7.21 0.27 -15.44
CA PHE A 60 7.41 0.49 -14.00
C PHE A 60 7.93 1.90 -13.73
N ASN A 61 9.01 2.31 -14.38
CA ASN A 61 9.63 3.61 -14.17
C ASN A 61 8.63 4.73 -14.48
N THR A 62 7.83 4.60 -15.55
CA THR A 62 6.79 5.58 -15.90
C THR A 62 5.75 5.70 -14.79
N PHE A 63 5.20 4.59 -14.30
CA PHE A 63 4.11 4.62 -13.32
C PHE A 63 4.59 4.94 -11.90
N ASN A 64 5.84 4.62 -11.59
CA ASN A 64 6.48 4.89 -10.29
C ASN A 64 7.21 6.24 -10.27
N TYR A 65 7.17 7.03 -11.35
CA TYR A 65 7.76 8.37 -11.38
C TYR A 65 6.86 9.39 -10.66
N CYS A 66 7.47 10.27 -9.89
CA CYS A 66 6.76 11.34 -9.18
C CYS A 66 6.68 12.60 -10.05
N TYR A 67 5.58 12.74 -10.80
CA TYR A 67 5.43 13.83 -11.77
C TYR A 67 5.27 15.23 -11.16
N TYR A 68 4.78 15.30 -9.91
CA TYR A 68 4.41 16.57 -9.27
C TYR A 68 5.07 16.74 -7.90
N CYS A 69 6.21 16.09 -7.67
CA CYS A 69 6.93 16.17 -6.40
C CYS A 69 7.34 17.60 -6.04
N GLU A 70 7.68 18.43 -7.04
CA GLU A 70 7.99 19.85 -6.86
C GLU A 70 6.77 20.68 -6.40
N ASN A 71 5.55 20.15 -6.56
CA ASN A 71 4.31 20.79 -6.12
C ASN A 71 3.75 20.15 -4.83
N ASP A 72 4.61 19.53 -4.02
CA ASP A 72 4.22 18.79 -2.81
C ASP A 72 3.21 17.64 -3.08
N ASN A 73 3.15 17.15 -4.34
CA ASN A 73 2.38 15.96 -4.73
C ASN A 73 3.31 14.80 -5.07
N ARG A 74 3.48 13.98 -4.04
CA ARG A 74 4.24 12.73 -3.97
C ARG A 74 3.61 11.52 -4.65
N SER A 75 2.45 11.64 -5.29
CA SER A 75 1.80 10.49 -5.91
C SER A 75 2.49 10.20 -7.24
N GLY A 76 2.98 8.97 -7.41
CA GLY A 76 3.20 8.43 -8.75
C GLY A 76 1.86 8.14 -9.43
N VAL A 77 1.90 7.76 -10.70
CA VAL A 77 0.69 7.35 -11.43
C VAL A 77 0.15 6.02 -10.89
N GLY A 78 1.04 5.14 -10.41
CA GLY A 78 0.68 3.84 -9.83
C GLY A 78 0.80 3.74 -8.31
N PHE A 79 1.83 4.34 -7.71
CA PHE A 79 2.16 4.18 -6.29
C PHE A 79 2.42 5.51 -5.60
N ASP A 80 2.10 5.57 -4.31
CA ASP A 80 2.49 6.66 -3.42
C ASP A 80 4.01 6.64 -3.18
N LYS A 81 4.63 7.82 -3.00
CA LYS A 81 6.04 7.99 -2.61
C LYS A 81 6.22 8.31 -1.11
N PRO A 82 7.44 8.32 -0.55
CA PRO A 82 7.79 8.52 0.89
C PRO A 82 7.62 9.94 1.42
N GLN A 83 7.20 10.12 2.68
CA GLN A 83 6.77 11.45 3.20
C GLN A 83 7.89 12.47 3.24
N VAL A 84 7.56 13.70 2.82
CA VAL A 84 8.44 14.85 3.06
C VAL A 84 8.45 15.10 4.56
N GLU A 85 9.63 15.36 5.10
CA GLU A 85 9.90 15.56 6.53
C GLU A 85 8.87 16.51 7.17
N GLY A 86 8.34 16.15 8.35
CA GLY A 86 7.42 16.99 9.14
C GLY A 86 5.91 16.74 8.94
N LYS A 87 5.49 15.91 7.98
CA LYS A 87 4.07 15.51 7.82
C LYS A 87 3.87 14.01 8.10
N HIS A 88 3.74 13.64 9.38
CA HIS A 88 3.45 12.26 9.77
C HIS A 88 2.00 11.87 9.43
N GLY A 89 1.80 11.03 8.42
CA GLY A 89 0.45 10.52 8.13
C GLY A 89 0.36 9.36 7.16
N SER A 90 1.41 9.16 6.36
CA SER A 90 1.49 8.02 5.45
C SER A 90 2.46 6.99 6.01
N THR A 91 3.75 7.10 5.67
CA THR A 91 4.78 6.13 6.09
C THR A 91 5.44 6.54 7.41
N PHE A 92 6.34 5.70 7.93
CA PHE A 92 7.38 6.15 8.86
C PHE A 92 8.33 7.14 8.16
N GLY A 93 8.92 8.08 8.90
CA GLY A 93 9.77 9.14 8.35
C GLY A 93 11.15 8.67 7.87
N GLY A 94 11.60 7.48 8.29
CA GLY A 94 12.89 6.91 7.91
C GLY A 94 12.83 5.89 6.78
N VAL A 95 11.78 5.89 5.95
CA VAL A 95 11.76 5.04 4.75
C VAL A 95 12.52 5.73 3.62
N SER A 96 13.17 4.95 2.74
CA SER A 96 14.04 5.50 1.70
C SER A 96 13.26 6.23 0.61
N MET A 97 13.86 7.24 -0.02
CA MET A 97 13.19 8.04 -1.05
C MET A 97 12.78 7.25 -2.30
N ASN A 98 13.45 6.14 -2.60
CA ASN A 98 13.08 5.26 -3.70
C ASN A 98 11.94 4.30 -3.35
N SER A 99 11.53 4.23 -2.09
CA SER A 99 10.44 3.35 -1.65
C SER A 99 9.08 3.81 -2.19
N PHE A 100 8.15 2.87 -2.28
CA PHE A 100 6.84 3.10 -2.91
C PHE A 100 5.80 2.14 -2.36
N GLY A 101 4.54 2.50 -2.44
CA GLY A 101 3.46 1.62 -1.99
C GLY A 101 2.09 2.24 -2.11
N HIS A 102 1.12 1.69 -1.37
CA HIS A 102 -0.23 2.23 -1.33
C HIS A 102 -0.97 1.86 -0.05
N TYR A 103 -1.93 2.69 0.36
CA TYR A 103 -2.84 2.45 1.47
C TYR A 103 -4.18 1.91 0.99
N GLY A 104 -4.73 0.92 1.69
CA GLY A 104 -6.09 0.48 1.44
C GLY A 104 -7.09 1.17 2.36
N TYR A 105 -8.28 1.44 1.83
CA TYR A 105 -9.40 2.02 2.58
C TYR A 105 -9.75 1.22 3.84
N THR A 106 -9.64 -0.12 3.78
CA THR A 106 -9.89 -1.03 4.91
C THR A 106 -8.79 -0.99 5.97
N GLY A 107 -7.78 -0.14 5.84
CA GLY A 107 -6.69 -0.01 6.79
C GLY A 107 -5.47 -0.85 6.44
N SER A 108 -5.38 -1.38 5.22
CA SER A 108 -4.16 -2.04 4.75
C SER A 108 -3.08 -1.04 4.35
N ILE A 109 -1.84 -1.51 4.31
CA ILE A 109 -0.70 -0.87 3.64
C ILE A 109 0.15 -1.98 3.03
N ALA A 110 0.63 -1.72 1.81
CA ALA A 110 1.62 -2.54 1.13
C ALA A 110 2.71 -1.58 0.63
N TRP A 111 3.93 -1.73 1.15
CA TRP A 111 5.04 -0.81 0.92
C TRP A 111 6.33 -1.58 0.62
N ALA A 112 7.07 -1.13 -0.39
CA ALA A 112 8.31 -1.73 -0.85
C ALA A 112 9.43 -0.68 -0.77
N ASP A 113 10.54 -1.05 -0.16
CA ASP A 113 11.72 -0.23 0.00
C ASP A 113 12.94 -0.98 -0.55
N PRO A 114 13.31 -0.70 -1.82
CA PRO A 114 14.40 -1.41 -2.47
C PRO A 114 15.77 -1.04 -1.90
N ASP A 115 15.92 0.14 -1.28
CA ASP A 115 17.21 0.59 -0.75
C ASP A 115 17.51 -0.13 0.58
N GLU A 116 16.47 -0.41 1.38
CA GLU A 116 16.61 -1.17 2.63
C GLU A 116 16.34 -2.68 2.49
N GLU A 117 15.93 -3.13 1.30
CA GLU A 117 15.52 -4.51 1.02
C GLU A 117 14.33 -4.98 1.87
N ILE A 118 13.38 -4.08 2.13
CA ILE A 118 12.20 -4.32 2.98
C ILE A 118 10.91 -4.30 2.17
N ILE A 119 10.06 -5.31 2.37
CA ILE A 119 8.64 -5.26 2.00
C ILE A 119 7.82 -5.26 3.28
N PHE A 120 7.08 -4.18 3.52
CA PHE A 120 6.20 -4.02 4.67
C PHE A 120 4.73 -4.16 4.24
N ILE A 121 4.05 -5.17 4.78
CA ILE A 121 2.63 -5.43 4.51
C ILE A 121 1.88 -5.53 5.83
N PHE A 122 0.83 -4.74 5.96
CA PHE A 122 -0.09 -4.78 7.09
C PHE A 122 -1.50 -4.90 6.53
N LEU A 123 -2.15 -6.03 6.78
CA LEU A 123 -3.52 -6.29 6.34
C LEU A 123 -4.45 -6.18 7.54
N SER A 124 -5.45 -5.31 7.43
CA SER A 124 -6.45 -5.12 8.48
C SER A 124 -7.82 -4.79 7.90
N ASN A 125 -8.81 -4.71 8.78
CA ASN A 125 -10.17 -4.35 8.43
C ASN A 125 -10.74 -3.34 9.44
N ARG A 126 -10.31 -2.09 9.34
CA ARG A 126 -10.78 -0.98 10.18
C ARG A 126 -12.23 -0.61 9.96
N THR A 127 -12.86 -1.06 8.87
CA THR A 127 -14.26 -0.73 8.56
C THR A 127 -15.24 -1.62 9.32
N TYR A 128 -14.74 -2.62 10.05
CA TYR A 128 -15.52 -3.44 10.97
C TYR A 128 -15.27 -3.00 12.43
N PRO A 129 -16.32 -2.87 13.27
CA PRO A 129 -17.74 -3.07 12.95
C PRO A 129 -18.39 -1.90 12.19
N THR A 130 -17.78 -0.71 12.18
CA THR A 130 -18.28 0.46 11.48
C THR A 130 -17.19 1.14 10.66
N ARG A 131 -17.58 1.78 9.55
CA ARG A 131 -16.67 2.59 8.73
C ARG A 131 -16.25 3.91 9.37
N GLU A 132 -16.85 4.27 10.50
CA GLU A 132 -16.48 5.45 11.29
C GLU A 132 -15.29 5.18 12.22
N ASN A 133 -14.86 3.93 12.33
CA ASN A 133 -13.70 3.59 13.13
C ASN A 133 -12.41 4.14 12.48
N THR A 134 -11.76 5.05 13.20
CA THR A 134 -10.52 5.75 12.81
C THR A 134 -9.33 5.38 13.69
N LEU A 135 -9.44 4.35 14.55
CA LEU A 135 -8.41 4.03 15.54
C LEU A 135 -7.03 3.75 14.93
N LEU A 136 -6.97 3.08 13.77
CA LEU A 136 -5.70 2.83 13.08
C LEU A 136 -5.00 4.13 12.69
N GLN A 137 -5.77 5.12 12.23
CA GLN A 137 -5.27 6.43 11.82
C GLN A 137 -4.91 7.27 13.04
N THR A 138 -5.83 7.45 13.99
CA THR A 138 -5.62 8.31 15.16
C THR A 138 -4.55 7.80 16.11
N SER A 139 -4.32 6.48 16.16
CA SER A 139 -3.26 5.87 16.97
C SER A 139 -1.95 5.62 16.21
N ASN A 140 -1.88 6.02 14.93
CA ASN A 140 -0.72 5.83 14.04
C ASN A 140 -0.18 4.38 14.02
N ILE A 141 -1.07 3.38 14.13
CA ILE A 141 -0.66 1.98 14.33
C ILE A 141 0.19 1.47 13.15
N ARG A 142 -0.20 1.81 11.91
CA ARG A 142 0.53 1.39 10.70
C ARG A 142 1.93 1.98 10.65
N THR A 143 2.03 3.29 10.87
CA THR A 143 3.29 4.04 10.86
C THR A 143 4.24 3.55 11.95
N ARG A 144 3.73 3.34 13.17
CA ARG A 144 4.52 2.81 14.29
C ARG A 144 4.97 1.37 14.06
N ALA A 145 4.11 0.53 13.49
CA ALA A 145 4.49 -0.84 13.14
C ALA A 145 5.58 -0.86 12.06
N GLN A 146 5.47 -0.02 11.03
CA GLN A 146 6.50 0.14 10.02
C GLN A 146 7.82 0.61 10.64
N GLU A 147 7.78 1.62 11.51
CA GLU A 147 8.96 2.13 12.23
C GLU A 147 9.68 1.04 13.04
N ILE A 148 8.94 0.22 13.79
CA ILE A 148 9.52 -0.87 14.59
C ILE A 148 10.27 -1.86 13.69
N VAL A 149 9.66 -2.25 12.56
CA VAL A 149 10.30 -3.17 11.59
C VAL A 149 11.60 -2.58 11.06
N TYR A 150 11.56 -1.32 10.59
CA TYR A 150 12.74 -0.64 10.05
C TYR A 150 13.87 -0.54 11.07
N LYS A 151 13.57 -0.09 12.29
CA LYS A 151 14.57 0.03 13.36
C LYS A 151 15.15 -1.33 13.75
N SER A 152 14.34 -2.39 13.79
CA SER A 152 14.83 -3.73 14.14
C SER A 152 15.84 -4.31 13.14
N LEU A 153 15.74 -3.92 11.87
CA LEU A 153 16.60 -4.43 10.80
C LEU A 153 17.84 -3.56 10.60
N ILE A 154 17.72 -2.24 10.76
CA ILE A 154 18.84 -1.29 10.62
C ILE A 154 19.83 -1.47 11.79
N ASP A 155 19.35 -1.64 13.02
CA ASP A 155 20.23 -1.88 14.18
C ASP A 155 20.94 -3.25 14.13
N SER A 156 20.58 -4.10 13.16
CA SER A 156 21.19 -5.41 12.93
C SER A 156 22.25 -5.41 11.81
N LYS A 157 22.43 -4.30 11.07
CA LYS A 157 23.46 -4.11 10.03
C LYS A 157 24.72 -3.48 10.64
#